data_AF-A0A0S8E1I4-F1
#
_entry.id   AF-A0A0S8E1I4-F1
#
_cell.length_a   1.000
_cell.length_b   1.000
_cell.length_c   1.000
_cell.angle_alpha   90.00
_cell.angle_beta   90.00
_cell.angle_gamma   90.00
#
_symmetry.space_group_name_H-M   'P 1'
#
loop_
_entity.id
_entity.type
_entity.pdbx_description
1 polymer ?
#
loop_
_entity_poly.entity_id
_entity_poly.type
_entity_poly.pdbx_seq_one_letter_code
_entity_poly.pdbx_strand_id
1 'polypeptide(L)'
;MDAGDSGIYLRGSAKSQINIWSWPVGSGEIWGYRTDKNMPAEVRRGATPILNADKRPGEWNRFEITAIGDKVTVVLNGKTVVRQARLPGLPARGPIALQHHGDRVQFANIYIKELD
;
A
#
# COMPACT_ATOMS: atom_id res chain seq x y z
N MET A 1 12.62 -8.00 -13.31
CA MET A 1 13.50 -7.18 -12.47
C MET A 1 12.74 -6.92 -11.20
N ASP A 2 13.12 -7.60 -10.12
CA ASP A 2 12.73 -7.17 -8.78
C ASP A 2 13.60 -5.95 -8.48
N ALA A 3 12.98 -4.77 -8.52
CA ALA A 3 13.66 -3.52 -8.29
C ALA A 3 12.75 -2.62 -7.45
N GLY A 4 13.31 -2.15 -6.33
CA GLY A 4 12.67 -1.17 -5.46
C GLY A 4 11.61 -1.76 -4.54
N ASP A 5 11.75 -3.05 -4.16
CA ASP A 5 10.82 -3.67 -3.21
C ASP A 5 10.88 -2.95 -1.85
N SER A 6 9.73 -2.44 -1.44
CA SER A 6 9.54 -1.66 -0.23
C SER A 6 8.05 -1.62 0.12
N GLY A 7 7.69 -0.76 1.06
CA GLY A 7 6.31 -0.51 1.40
C GLY A 7 6.11 0.44 2.55
N ILE A 8 4.84 0.79 2.75
CA ILE A 8 4.37 1.70 3.78
C ILE A 8 3.48 0.91 4.72
N TYR A 9 3.90 0.74 5.97
CA TYR A 9 3.11 0.04 6.99
C TYR A 9 2.14 1.00 7.65
N LEU A 10 0.86 0.64 7.65
CA LEU A 10 -0.17 1.41 8.34
C LEU A 10 -0.27 0.97 9.80
N ARG A 11 -0.16 1.95 10.70
CA ARG A 11 -0.46 1.82 12.14
C ARG A 11 0.29 0.64 12.80
N GLY A 12 1.54 0.43 12.41
CA GLY A 12 2.42 -0.64 12.90
C GLY A 12 2.04 -2.06 12.48
N SER A 13 1.05 -2.22 11.57
CA SER A 13 0.59 -3.54 11.14
C SER A 13 1.36 -4.05 9.92
N ALA A 14 2.18 -5.08 10.11
CA ALA A 14 2.89 -5.76 9.02
C ALA A 14 1.93 -6.32 7.95
N LYS A 15 0.76 -6.81 8.38
CA LYS A 15 -0.28 -7.34 7.48
C LYS A 15 -0.89 -6.26 6.57
N SER A 16 -0.87 -5.00 7.03
CA SER A 16 -1.46 -3.84 6.34
C SER A 16 -0.41 -3.01 5.60
N GLN A 17 0.68 -3.63 5.15
CA GLN A 17 1.67 -3.01 4.28
C GLN A 17 1.07 -2.68 2.93
N ILE A 18 1.26 -1.45 2.47
CA ILE A 18 1.03 -1.04 1.09
C ILE A 18 2.35 -1.23 0.34
N ASN A 19 2.40 -2.18 -0.57
CA ASN A 19 3.61 -2.56 -1.30
C ASN A 19 4.02 -1.49 -2.32
N ILE A 20 5.34 -1.29 -2.43
CA ILE A 20 5.99 -0.52 -3.49
C ILE A 20 6.92 -1.50 -4.21
N TRP A 21 6.69 -1.76 -5.49
CA TRP A 21 7.48 -2.71 -6.28
C TRP A 21 7.25 -2.51 -7.79
N SER A 22 7.86 -3.38 -8.60
CA SER A 22 7.73 -3.36 -10.08
C SER A 22 7.02 -4.59 -10.64
N TRP A 23 6.14 -5.24 -9.87
CA TRP A 23 5.40 -6.43 -10.31
C TRP A 23 4.20 -6.07 -11.21
N PRO A 24 3.75 -6.96 -12.11
CA PRO A 24 2.64 -6.68 -13.04
C PRO A 24 1.34 -6.23 -12.36
N VAL A 25 1.10 -6.70 -11.14
CA VAL A 25 -0.08 -6.33 -10.34
C VAL A 25 -0.11 -4.85 -9.95
N GLY A 26 1.05 -4.20 -9.92
CA GLY A 26 1.24 -2.79 -9.59
C GLY A 26 1.47 -2.51 -8.10
N SER A 27 2.07 -1.37 -7.79
CA SER A 27 2.20 -0.88 -6.40
C SER A 27 0.85 -0.42 -5.84
N GLY A 28 0.79 -0.35 -4.50
CA GLY A 28 -0.46 -0.13 -3.78
C GLY A 28 -1.12 -1.42 -3.30
N GLU A 29 -0.63 -2.58 -3.73
CA GLU A 29 -1.10 -3.88 -3.26
C GLU A 29 -0.96 -3.99 -1.73
N ILE A 30 -1.90 -4.70 -1.11
CA ILE A 30 -1.86 -5.02 0.32
C ILE A 30 -1.69 -6.53 0.45
N TRP A 31 -0.46 -7.00 0.24
CA TRP A 31 -0.14 -8.42 0.03
C TRP A 31 -0.63 -9.31 1.18
N GLY A 32 -0.48 -8.84 2.43
CA GLY A 32 -0.87 -9.58 3.63
C GLY A 32 -2.37 -9.89 3.74
N TYR A 33 -3.21 -9.16 3.00
CA TYR A 33 -4.64 -9.47 2.87
C TYR A 33 -4.96 -10.21 1.58
N ARG A 34 -4.36 -9.83 0.45
CA ARG A 34 -4.63 -10.45 -0.85
C ARG A 34 -4.34 -11.95 -0.86
N THR A 35 -3.23 -12.36 -0.23
CA THR A 35 -2.75 -13.75 -0.27
C THR A 35 -3.26 -14.61 0.88
N ASP A 36 -3.87 -14.01 1.90
CA ASP A 36 -4.43 -14.73 3.05
C ASP A 36 -5.72 -15.47 2.67
N LYS A 37 -5.62 -16.78 2.46
CA LYS A 37 -6.73 -17.64 2.05
C LYS A 37 -7.88 -17.69 3.07
N ASN A 38 -7.65 -17.29 4.32
CA ASN A 38 -8.69 -17.22 5.34
C ASN A 38 -9.52 -15.93 5.26
N MET A 39 -9.11 -14.96 4.43
CA MET A 39 -9.88 -13.74 4.20
C MET A 39 -11.01 -13.95 3.17
N PRO A 40 -12.18 -13.30 3.38
CA PRO A 40 -13.24 -13.29 2.39
C PRO A 40 -12.74 -12.84 1.01
N ALA A 41 -13.30 -13.42 -0.05
CA ALA A 41 -12.87 -13.12 -1.41
C ALA A 41 -12.97 -11.63 -1.75
N GLU A 42 -13.96 -10.92 -1.20
CA GLU A 42 -14.09 -9.46 -1.34
C GLU A 42 -12.93 -8.67 -0.69
N VAL A 43 -12.44 -9.09 0.47
CA VAL A 43 -11.29 -8.48 1.15
C VAL A 43 -10.03 -8.68 0.32
N ARG A 44 -9.81 -9.91 -0.15
CA ARG A 44 -8.66 -10.24 -1.02
C ARG A 44 -8.67 -9.44 -2.32
N ARG A 45 -9.85 -9.34 -2.96
CA ARG A 45 -10.03 -8.52 -4.17
C ARG A 45 -9.80 -7.03 -3.88
N GLY A 46 -10.33 -6.51 -2.78
CA GLY A 46 -10.13 -5.12 -2.38
C GLY A 46 -8.66 -4.78 -2.12
N ALA A 47 -7.89 -5.73 -1.59
CA ALA A 47 -6.44 -5.60 -1.37
C ALA A 47 -5.59 -5.71 -2.66
N THR A 48 -6.22 -6.01 -3.80
CA THR A 48 -5.54 -6.09 -5.11
C THR A 48 -5.70 -4.76 -5.86
N PRO A 49 -4.62 -4.17 -6.38
CA PRO A 49 -4.72 -2.99 -7.24
C PRO A 49 -5.62 -3.24 -8.46
N ILE A 50 -6.46 -2.26 -8.80
CA ILE A 50 -7.37 -2.33 -9.96
C ILE A 50 -6.71 -1.89 -11.27
N LEU A 51 -5.53 -1.25 -11.19
CA LEU A 51 -4.66 -0.98 -12.32
C LEU A 51 -3.21 -0.84 -11.84
N ASN A 52 -2.27 -1.11 -12.74
CA ASN A 52 -0.88 -0.72 -12.56
C ASN A 52 -0.72 0.76 -12.97
N ALA A 53 -0.28 1.60 -12.03
CA ALA A 53 -0.03 3.02 -12.22
C ALA A 53 1.42 3.41 -11.91
N ASP A 54 2.32 2.42 -11.83
CA ASP A 54 3.74 2.64 -11.55
C ASP A 54 4.43 3.38 -12.69
N LYS A 55 5.34 4.29 -12.32
CA LYS A 55 6.37 4.79 -13.24
C LYS A 55 7.56 3.84 -13.27
N ARG A 56 8.46 4.06 -14.22
CA ARG A 56 9.64 3.20 -14.38
C ARG A 56 10.61 3.37 -13.20
N PRO A 57 11.44 2.36 -12.88
CA PRO A 57 12.52 2.51 -11.92
C PRO A 57 13.40 3.73 -12.23
N GLY A 58 13.71 4.50 -11.18
CA GLY A 58 14.42 5.79 -11.30
C GLY A 58 13.51 7.02 -11.39
N GLU A 59 12.20 6.83 -11.61
CA GLU A 59 11.22 7.91 -11.58
C GLU A 59 10.49 7.99 -10.22
N TRP A 60 10.07 9.21 -9.85
CA TRP A 60 9.28 9.41 -8.64
C TRP A 60 7.82 8.98 -8.82
N ASN A 61 7.40 8.04 -7.98
CA ASN A 61 6.01 7.69 -7.76
C ASN A 61 5.43 8.55 -6.62
N ARG A 62 4.23 9.10 -6.80
CA ARG A 62 3.51 9.84 -5.76
C ARG A 62 2.33 9.04 -5.24
N PHE A 63 2.39 8.69 -3.97
CA PHE A 63 1.31 8.03 -3.23
C PHE A 63 0.50 9.04 -2.45
N GLU A 64 -0.81 8.84 -2.45
CA GLU A 64 -1.75 9.45 -1.52
C GLU A 64 -2.56 8.32 -0.89
N ILE A 65 -2.43 8.16 0.42
CA ILE A 65 -2.99 7.04 1.16
C ILE A 65 -3.96 7.60 2.19
N THR A 66 -5.22 7.18 2.10
CA THR A 66 -6.28 7.54 3.06
C THR A 66 -6.67 6.30 3.84
N ALA A 67 -6.55 6.35 5.17
CA ALA A 67 -6.94 5.26 6.07
C ALA A 67 -7.94 5.76 7.11
N ILE A 68 -9.20 5.36 6.99
CA ILE A 68 -10.32 5.75 7.89
C ILE A 68 -10.94 4.48 8.45
N GLY A 69 -10.95 4.35 9.78
CA GLY A 69 -11.34 3.09 10.43
C GLY A 69 -10.49 1.92 9.92
N ASP A 70 -11.13 0.87 9.40
CA ASP A 70 -10.49 -0.30 8.78
C ASP A 70 -10.43 -0.21 7.23
N LYS A 71 -10.78 0.93 6.63
CA LYS A 71 -10.81 1.11 5.17
C LYS A 71 -9.62 1.92 4.67
N VAL A 72 -9.01 1.43 3.60
CA VAL A 72 -7.84 2.05 2.96
C VAL A 72 -8.12 2.37 1.50
N THR A 73 -7.76 3.57 1.07
CA THR A 73 -7.73 3.99 -0.33
C THR A 73 -6.31 4.40 -0.68
N VAL A 74 -5.81 3.95 -1.82
CA VAL A 74 -4.48 4.28 -2.34
C VAL A 74 -4.65 4.91 -3.71
N VAL A 75 -4.16 6.14 -3.86
CA VAL A 75 -3.98 6.83 -5.13
C VAL A 75 -2.49 6.83 -5.45
N LEU A 76 -2.16 6.35 -6.64
CA LEU A 76 -0.79 6.30 -7.16
C LEU A 76 -0.73 7.11 -8.45
N ASN A 77 0.14 8.12 -8.49
CA ASN A 77 0.32 9.01 -9.63
C ASN A 77 -1.01 9.60 -10.17
N GLY A 78 -1.90 10.01 -9.26
CA GLY A 78 -3.21 10.58 -9.58
C GLY A 78 -4.29 9.57 -9.97
N LYS A 79 -4.00 8.26 -9.93
CA LYS A 79 -4.97 7.20 -10.25
C LYS A 79 -5.30 6.39 -9.00
N THR A 80 -6.58 6.22 -8.68
CA THR A 80 -7.00 5.33 -7.58
C THR A 80 -6.69 3.88 -7.94
N VAL A 81 -5.68 3.29 -7.29
CA VAL A 81 -5.27 1.89 -7.50
C VAL A 81 -5.93 0.94 -6.51
N VAL A 82 -6.22 1.39 -5.30
CA VAL A 82 -7.01 0.65 -4.30
C VAL A 82 -8.11 1.56 -3.78
N ARG A 83 -9.36 1.10 -3.73
CA ARG A 83 -10.52 1.91 -3.35
C ARG A 83 -11.26 1.29 -2.18
N GLN A 84 -11.26 1.98 -1.04
CA GLN A 84 -11.96 1.57 0.18
C GLN A 84 -11.78 0.07 0.53
N ALA A 85 -10.57 -0.45 0.36
CA ALA A 85 -10.24 -1.82 0.74
C ALA A 85 -10.44 -1.98 2.24
N ARG A 86 -11.28 -2.94 2.64
CA ARG A 86 -11.49 -3.27 4.03
C ARG A 86 -10.36 -4.16 4.53
N LEU A 87 -9.69 -3.75 5.60
CA LEU A 87 -8.58 -4.46 6.25
C LEU A 87 -8.98 -4.90 7.67
N PRO A 88 -9.69 -6.04 7.83
CA PRO A 88 -10.08 -6.53 9.14
C PRO A 88 -8.88 -6.64 10.10
N GLY A 89 -9.04 -6.11 11.31
CA GLY A 89 -7.99 -6.12 12.33
C GLY A 89 -6.92 -5.04 12.19
N LEU A 90 -7.07 -4.07 11.26
CA LEU A 90 -6.21 -2.89 11.23
C LEU A 90 -6.35 -2.12 12.55
N PRO A 91 -5.26 -1.85 13.29
CA PRO A 91 -5.32 -1.09 14.54
C PRO A 91 -5.94 0.29 14.35
N ALA A 92 -6.54 0.86 15.39
CA ALA A 92 -7.09 2.23 15.33
C ALA A 92 -5.98 3.30 15.24
N ARG A 93 -4.82 3.03 15.88
CA ARG A 93 -3.66 3.93 15.92
C ARG A 93 -2.36 3.13 15.93
N GLY A 94 -1.27 3.76 15.51
CA GLY A 94 0.07 3.19 15.54
C GLY A 94 1.03 3.97 14.63
N PRO A 95 2.32 3.60 14.61
CA PRO A 95 3.30 4.28 13.78
C PRO A 95 3.07 4.03 12.29
N ILE A 96 3.57 4.93 11.44
CA ILE A 96 3.84 4.64 10.03
C ILE A 96 5.29 4.20 9.92
N ALA A 97 5.54 3.10 9.20
CA ALA A 97 6.91 2.64 8.94
C ALA A 97 7.16 2.50 7.44
N LEU A 98 8.42 2.67 7.04
CA LEU A 98 8.90 2.51 5.68
C LEU A 98 9.78 1.26 5.63
N GLN A 99 9.51 0.35 4.70
CA GLN A 99 10.27 -0.88 4.57
C GLN A 99 11.59 -0.64 3.81
N HIS A 100 12.65 -1.30 4.25
CA HIS A 100 13.83 -1.56 3.43
C HIS A 100 13.92 -3.07 3.21
N HIS A 101 13.84 -3.52 1.94
CA HIS A 101 13.80 -4.94 1.58
C HIS A 101 14.94 -5.31 0.61
N GLY A 102 16.17 -4.86 0.92
CA GLY A 102 17.39 -5.22 0.20
C GLY A 102 17.75 -4.28 -0.95
N ASP A 103 16.75 -3.78 -1.69
CA ASP A 103 16.97 -2.78 -2.73
C ASP A 103 17.07 -1.36 -2.17
N ARG A 104 17.86 -0.52 -2.85
CA ARG A 104 17.92 0.91 -2.55
C ARG A 104 16.62 1.59 -2.97
N VAL A 105 15.98 2.26 -2.03
CA VAL A 105 14.81 3.11 -2.25
C VAL A 105 15.05 4.49 -1.64
N GLN A 106 14.48 5.52 -2.24
CA GLN A 106 14.52 6.89 -1.73
C GLN A 106 13.10 7.36 -1.46
N PHE A 107 12.91 8.04 -0.33
CA PHE A 107 11.65 8.66 0.05
C PHE A 107 11.85 10.17 0.18
N ALA A 108 10.85 10.94 -0.24
CA ALA A 108 10.82 12.38 -0.10
C ALA A 108 9.36 12.86 0.04
N ASN A 109 9.18 14.08 0.57
CA ASN A 109 7.86 14.73 0.65
C ASN A 109 6.80 13.89 1.38
N ILE A 110 7.19 13.36 2.54
CA ILE A 110 6.33 12.55 3.41
C ILE A 110 5.61 13.48 4.38
N TYR A 111 4.29 13.48 4.30
CA TYR A 111 3.42 14.28 5.17
C TYR A 111 2.31 13.38 5.69
N ILE A 112 1.82 13.69 6.89
CA ILE A 112 0.69 13.01 7.51
C ILE A 112 -0.30 14.08 7.94
N LYS A 113 -1.57 13.82 7.69
CA LYS A 113 -2.69 14.63 8.17
C LYS A 113 -3.67 13.69 8.87
N GLU A 114 -4.03 14.02 10.10
CA GLU A 114 -5.12 13.34 10.81
C GLU A 114 -6.47 13.72 10.18
N LEU A 115 -7.39 12.76 10.12
CA LEU A 115 -8.71 12.92 9.54
C LEU A 115 -9.74 12.74 10.67
N ASP A 116 -10.72 13.64 10.72
CA ASP A 116 -11.82 13.63 11.71
C ASP A 116 -12.85 12.52 11.44
#